data_AF-A0A4R1RB25-F1
#
_entry.id   AF-A0A4R1RB25-F1
#
_cell.length_a   1.000
_cell.length_b   1.000
_cell.length_c   1.000
_cell.angle_alpha   90.00
_cell.angle_beta   90.00
_cell.angle_gamma   90.00
#
_symmetry.space_group_name_H-M   'P 1'
#
loop_
_entity.id
_entity.type
_entity.pdbx_description
1 polymer ?
#
loop_
_entity_poly.entity_id
_entity_poly.type
_entity_poly.pdbx_seq_one_letter_code
_entity_poly.pdbx_strand_id
1 'polypeptide(L)'
;MSKTIKFITVLAIGFMLTACNGQSKSKDQSPAQSISKIEVLDFHSTHRCMTCNAIEANTKYTLDTYFSKELKDKKITFQTINVDEKKNEKIAEKFEASGTSLILNVIKNGKEKQINLTEFAFMNGNDQDVFSKELKDKINTELKTL
;
A
#
# COMPACT_ATOMS: atom_id res chain seq x y z
N MET A 1 -46.13 -38.65 -49.95
CA MET A 1 -45.34 -37.44 -49.63
C MET A 1 -46.02 -36.74 -48.46
N SER A 2 -45.41 -36.84 -47.28
CA SER A 2 -45.97 -36.48 -45.97
C SER A 2 -46.17 -34.98 -45.82
N LYS A 3 -47.40 -34.57 -45.46
CA LYS A 3 -47.69 -33.30 -44.81
C LYS A 3 -47.63 -33.49 -43.29
N THR A 4 -47.06 -32.48 -42.65
CA THR A 4 -46.91 -32.24 -41.21
C THR A 4 -48.20 -32.43 -40.41
N ILE A 5 -48.08 -32.79 -39.12
CA ILE A 5 -48.88 -32.21 -38.01
C ILE A 5 -48.27 -32.60 -36.64
N LYS A 6 -47.97 -31.51 -35.92
CA LYS A 6 -47.88 -31.24 -34.47
C LYS A 6 -48.29 -32.34 -33.49
N PHE A 7 -47.40 -32.66 -32.57
CA PHE A 7 -47.75 -33.14 -31.23
C PHE A 7 -47.47 -32.05 -30.20
N ILE A 8 -48.55 -31.48 -29.68
CA ILE A 8 -48.60 -30.76 -28.43
C ILE A 8 -48.66 -31.82 -27.34
N THR A 9 -47.72 -31.82 -26.42
CA THR A 9 -47.87 -32.50 -25.14
C THR A 9 -47.42 -31.55 -24.05
N VAL A 10 -48.43 -31.02 -23.37
CA VAL A 10 -48.35 -30.19 -22.17
C VAL A 10 -47.72 -31.03 -21.06
N LEU A 11 -46.65 -30.52 -20.46
CA LEU A 11 -46.22 -30.95 -19.13
C LEU A 11 -46.01 -29.71 -18.27
N ALA A 12 -47.09 -29.33 -17.59
CA ALA A 12 -47.08 -28.33 -16.54
C ALA A 12 -46.33 -28.90 -15.34
N ILE A 13 -45.11 -28.41 -15.09
CA ILE A 13 -44.37 -28.68 -13.86
C ILE A 13 -44.43 -27.39 -13.04
N GLY A 14 -45.13 -27.47 -11.90
CA GLY A 14 -45.38 -26.36 -10.99
C GLY A 14 -44.08 -25.71 -10.53
N PHE A 15 -44.01 -24.40 -10.72
CA PHE A 15 -42.98 -23.56 -10.12
C PHE A 15 -43.38 -23.32 -8.66
N MET A 16 -42.87 -24.16 -7.77
CA MET A 16 -43.08 -23.99 -6.32
C MET A 16 -42.14 -22.89 -5.84
N LEU A 17 -42.72 -21.77 -5.44
CA LEU A 17 -42.03 -20.64 -4.81
C LEU A 17 -41.53 -21.09 -3.44
N THR A 18 -40.23 -21.34 -3.30
CA THR A 18 -39.56 -21.38 -1.99
C THR A 18 -38.70 -20.13 -1.82
N ALA A 19 -39.23 -19.19 -1.06
CA ALA A 19 -38.52 -18.03 -0.55
C ALA A 19 -37.40 -18.49 0.39
N CYS A 20 -36.14 -18.25 0.01
CA CYS A 20 -35.02 -18.24 0.94
C CYS A 20 -34.79 -16.81 1.41
N ASN A 21 -35.48 -16.46 2.50
CA ASN A 21 -35.08 -15.35 3.35
C ASN A 21 -33.85 -15.81 4.16
N GLY A 22 -32.67 -15.60 3.59
CA GLY A 22 -31.37 -15.93 4.20
C GLY A 22 -30.66 -14.66 4.65
N GLN A 23 -30.92 -14.28 5.90
CA GLN A 23 -30.39 -13.12 6.57
C GLN A 23 -28.85 -13.16 6.68
N SER A 24 -28.26 -11.97 6.54
CA SER A 24 -26.99 -11.53 7.15
C SER A 24 -25.71 -12.29 6.78
N LYS A 25 -24.97 -11.72 5.82
CA LYS A 25 -23.62 -11.23 6.13
C LYS A 25 -23.56 -9.76 5.78
N SER A 26 -23.96 -8.94 6.74
CA SER A 26 -23.41 -7.59 6.86
C SER A 26 -21.90 -7.76 6.77
N LYS A 27 -21.30 -7.41 5.62
CA LYS A 27 -19.92 -6.97 5.66
C LYS A 27 -19.99 -5.75 6.55
N ASP A 28 -19.56 -5.97 7.78
CA ASP A 28 -19.18 -4.94 8.71
C ASP A 28 -18.01 -4.19 8.04
N GLN A 29 -18.33 -3.36 7.05
CA GLN A 29 -17.59 -2.13 6.86
C GLN A 29 -18.01 -1.28 8.03
N SER A 30 -17.40 -1.55 9.19
CA SER A 30 -16.99 -0.46 10.08
C SER A 30 -16.53 0.64 9.15
N PRO A 31 -17.02 1.89 9.27
CA PRO A 31 -16.41 2.99 8.53
C PRO A 31 -14.93 2.84 8.81
N ALA A 32 -14.14 2.63 7.76
CA ALA A 32 -12.70 2.54 7.89
C ALA A 32 -12.34 3.87 8.51
N GLN A 33 -12.14 3.87 9.84
CA GLN A 33 -11.73 5.04 10.56
C GLN A 33 -10.49 5.47 9.80
N SER A 34 -10.58 6.62 9.16
CA SER A 34 -9.68 6.96 8.08
C SER A 34 -8.36 7.38 8.72
N ILE A 35 -7.57 6.38 9.13
CA ILE A 35 -6.39 6.58 9.97
C ILE A 35 -5.39 7.39 9.14
N SER A 36 -5.19 8.65 9.55
CA SER A 36 -4.12 9.47 9.03
C SER A 36 -2.78 8.92 9.50
N LYS A 37 -1.90 8.56 8.56
CA LYS A 37 -0.57 8.00 8.84
C LYS A 37 0.41 8.33 7.72
N ILE A 38 1.70 8.16 7.99
CA ILE A 38 2.76 8.19 6.98
C ILE A 38 3.35 6.79 6.85
N GLU A 39 3.45 6.29 5.63
CA GLU A 39 4.20 5.06 5.32
C GLU A 39 5.52 5.47 4.66
N VAL A 40 6.62 5.11 5.30
CA VAL A 40 7.96 5.26 4.74
C VAL A 40 8.29 3.97 4.02
N LEU A 41 8.44 4.05 2.70
CA LEU A 41 8.67 2.91 1.83
C LEU A 41 10.05 3.02 1.22
N ASP A 42 10.91 2.05 1.52
CA ASP A 42 12.22 1.89 0.92
C ASP A 42 12.16 0.72 -0.06
N PHE A 43 11.97 1.04 -1.33
CA PHE A 43 12.03 0.07 -2.41
C PHE A 43 13.48 -0.22 -2.74
N HIS A 44 13.78 -1.46 -3.12
CA HIS A 44 15.10 -1.85 -3.59
C HIS A 44 14.99 -3.01 -4.59
N SER A 45 16.02 -3.22 -5.40
CA SER A 45 16.20 -4.47 -6.15
C SER A 45 16.95 -5.50 -5.32
N THR A 46 16.99 -6.75 -5.77
CA THR A 46 17.73 -7.85 -5.14
C THR A 46 19.23 -7.57 -5.09
N HIS A 47 19.76 -6.97 -6.15
CA HIS A 47 21.18 -6.59 -6.24
C HIS A 47 21.35 -5.14 -5.81
N ARG A 48 21.86 -4.95 -4.59
CA ARG A 48 21.96 -3.62 -3.96
C ARG A 48 23.37 -3.07 -4.00
N CYS A 49 23.45 -1.78 -4.35
CA CYS A 49 24.68 -1.00 -4.29
C CYS A 49 25.00 -0.57 -2.86
N MET A 50 26.23 -0.11 -2.60
CA MET A 50 26.65 0.41 -1.29
C MET A 50 25.73 1.55 -0.81
N THR A 51 25.47 2.55 -1.66
CA THR A 51 24.56 3.67 -1.35
C THR A 51 23.13 3.18 -1.07
N CYS A 52 22.68 2.15 -1.78
CA CYS A 52 21.35 1.57 -1.63
C CYS A 52 21.16 0.98 -0.22
N ASN A 53 22.19 0.29 0.29
CA ASN A 53 22.21 -0.22 1.66
C ASN A 53 22.32 0.92 2.70
N ALA A 54 23.09 1.96 2.39
CA ALA A 54 23.24 3.12 3.27
C ALA A 54 21.93 3.91 3.42
N ILE A 55 21.14 4.07 2.35
CA ILE A 55 19.81 4.68 2.38
C ILE A 55 18.89 3.94 3.34
N GLU A 56 18.82 2.60 3.27
CA GLU A 56 17.99 1.80 4.17
C GLU A 56 18.42 1.98 5.62
N ALA A 57 19.72 1.82 5.88
CA ALA A 57 20.28 1.92 7.22
C ALA A 57 20.02 3.29 7.85
N ASN A 58 20.24 4.36 7.08
CA ASN A 58 20.04 5.73 7.56
C ASN A 58 18.55 6.09 7.70
N THR A 59 17.68 5.54 6.84
CA THR A 59 16.22 5.66 7.01
C THR A 59 15.79 5.01 8.32
N LYS A 60 16.20 3.76 8.56
CA LYS A 60 15.89 3.04 9.78
C LYS A 60 16.42 3.77 11.02
N TYR A 61 17.67 4.21 10.98
CA TYR A 61 18.29 4.97 12.07
C TYR A 61 17.49 6.25 12.39
N THR A 62 17.10 7.02 11.37
CA THR A 62 16.32 8.24 11.55
C THR A 62 14.98 7.96 12.22
N LEU A 63 14.27 6.92 11.76
CA LEU A 63 12.96 6.55 12.29
C LEU A 63 13.04 6.07 13.74
N ASP A 64 13.99 5.19 14.05
CA ASP A 64 14.18 4.68 15.41
C ASP A 64 14.60 5.78 16.38
N THR A 65 15.46 6.70 15.93
CA THR A 65 16.02 7.77 16.78
C THR A 65 15.01 8.87 17.08
N TYR A 66 14.26 9.31 16.08
CA TYR A 66 13.45 10.53 16.19
C TYR A 66 11.93 10.29 16.21
N PHE A 67 11.46 9.10 15.82
CA PHE A 67 10.04 8.81 15.62
C PHE A 67 9.58 7.52 16.31
N SER A 68 10.31 7.07 17.34
CA SER A 68 10.00 5.83 18.08
C SER A 68 8.58 5.81 18.65
N LYS A 69 8.05 6.97 19.08
CA LYS A 69 6.67 7.09 19.56
C LYS A 69 5.68 6.92 18.40
N GLU A 70 5.87 7.61 17.29
CA GLU A 70 5.02 7.54 16.11
C GLU A 70 5.02 6.14 15.47
N LEU A 71 6.16 5.45 15.50
CA LEU A 71 6.28 4.04 15.10
C LEU A 71 5.45 3.14 16.02
N LYS A 72 5.57 3.32 17.35
CA LYS A 72 4.81 2.55 18.34
C LYS A 72 3.30 2.76 18.19
N ASP A 73 2.90 4.01 17.92
CA ASP A 73 1.50 4.40 17.72
C ASP A 73 0.98 4.08 16.30
N LYS A 74 1.82 3.50 15.43
CA LYS A 74 1.53 3.23 14.01
C LYS A 74 1.10 4.46 13.20
N LYS A 75 1.45 5.65 13.68
CA LYS A 75 1.29 6.93 12.96
C LYS A 75 2.35 7.05 11.85
N ILE A 76 3.51 6.45 12.07
CA ILE A 76 4.51 6.17 11.04
C ILE A 76 4.69 4.65 10.92
N THR A 77 4.85 4.15 9.70
CA THR A 77 5.26 2.77 9.43
C THR A 77 6.46 2.76 8.49
N PHE A 78 7.30 1.74 8.58
CA PHE A 78 8.46 1.57 7.70
C PHE A 78 8.41 0.19 7.05
N GLN A 79 8.64 0.14 5.74
CA GLN A 79 8.69 -1.12 4.97
C GLN A 79 9.81 -1.05 3.94
N THR A 80 10.59 -2.13 3.88
CA THR A 80 11.58 -2.38 2.83
C THR A 80 10.98 -3.35 1.81
N ILE A 81 10.98 -3.00 0.53
CA ILE A 81 10.23 -3.73 -0.51
C ILE A 81 11.16 -4.09 -1.66
N ASN A 82 11.39 -5.38 -1.86
CA ASN A 82 12.13 -5.88 -3.03
C ASN A 82 11.24 -5.85 -4.28
N VAL A 83 11.54 -4.98 -5.25
CA VAL A 83 10.75 -4.82 -6.48
C VAL A 83 10.85 -6.02 -7.44
N ASP A 84 11.88 -6.85 -7.29
CA ASP A 84 12.07 -8.04 -8.14
C ASP A 84 11.19 -9.21 -7.69
N GLU A 85 10.60 -9.14 -6.49
CA GLU A 85 9.73 -10.18 -5.96
C GLU A 85 8.31 -10.03 -6.52
N LYS A 86 7.80 -11.06 -7.20
CA LYS A 86 6.46 -11.07 -7.83
C LYS A 86 5.31 -10.65 -6.88
N LYS A 87 5.39 -10.97 -5.59
CA LYS A 87 4.37 -10.55 -4.60
C LYS A 87 4.31 -9.03 -4.41
N ASN A 88 5.38 -8.31 -4.75
CA ASN A 88 5.53 -6.87 -4.59
C ASN A 88 5.25 -6.09 -5.90
N GLU A 89 5.00 -6.77 -7.02
CA GLU A 89 4.75 -6.16 -8.34
C GLU A 89 3.70 -5.04 -8.27
N LYS A 90 2.54 -5.31 -7.67
CA LYS A 90 1.46 -4.32 -7.56
C LYS A 90 1.83 -3.08 -6.73
N ILE A 91 2.63 -3.25 -5.67
CA ILE A 91 3.04 -2.12 -4.83
C ILE A 91 4.18 -1.35 -5.52
N ALA A 92 5.10 -2.04 -6.19
CA ALA A 92 6.14 -1.41 -6.99
C ALA A 92 5.52 -0.56 -8.12
N GLU A 93 4.54 -1.10 -8.85
CA GLU A 93 3.79 -0.37 -9.89
C GLU A 93 3.04 0.84 -9.32
N LYS A 94 2.34 0.68 -8.19
CA LYS A 94 1.58 1.77 -7.55
C LYS A 94 2.46 2.99 -7.22
N PHE A 95 3.71 2.75 -6.86
CA PHE A 95 4.67 3.77 -6.46
C PHE A 95 5.71 4.07 -7.55
N GLU A 96 5.51 3.53 -8.77
CA GLU A 96 6.41 3.68 -9.91
C GLU A 96 7.89 3.35 -9.57
N ALA A 97 8.09 2.39 -8.67
CA ALA A 97 9.40 1.99 -8.18
C ALA A 97 9.94 0.82 -9.01
N SER A 98 10.96 1.08 -9.82
CA SER A 98 11.66 0.07 -10.62
C SER A 98 13.01 -0.38 -10.01
N GLY A 99 13.37 0.14 -8.83
CA GLY A 99 14.64 -0.12 -8.18
C GLY A 99 14.71 0.52 -6.80
N THR A 100 15.87 1.06 -6.44
CA THR A 100 16.03 1.76 -5.16
C THR A 100 15.26 3.08 -5.17
N SER A 101 14.25 3.21 -4.30
CA SER A 101 13.44 4.43 -4.17
C SER A 101 13.01 4.62 -2.72
N LEU A 102 13.17 5.84 -2.20
CA LEU A 102 12.64 6.22 -0.89
C LEU A 102 11.42 7.09 -1.08
N ILE A 103 10.26 6.65 -0.57
CA ILE A 103 8.98 7.33 -0.76
C ILE A 103 8.27 7.51 0.59
N LEU A 104 7.69 8.69 0.81
CA LEU A 104 6.69 8.91 1.86
C LEU A 104 5.30 8.82 1.24
N ASN A 105 4.51 7.83 1.65
CA ASN A 105 3.08 7.78 1.38
C ASN A 105 2.31 8.44 2.54
N VAL A 106 1.88 9.68 2.35
CA VAL A 106 1.12 10.42 3.35
C VAL A 106 -0.36 10.12 3.13
N ILE A 107 -0.97 9.40 4.08
CA ILE A 107 -2.39 9.06 4.04
C ILE A 107 -3.11 9.99 5.01
N LYS A 108 -4.02 10.83 4.49
CA LYS A 108 -4.87 11.70 5.30
C LYS A 108 -6.32 11.45 4.96
N ASN A 109 -7.12 11.03 5.95
CA ASN A 109 -8.54 10.75 5.75
C ASN A 109 -8.81 9.82 4.54
N GLY A 110 -7.93 8.83 4.31
CA GLY A 110 -8.02 7.89 3.19
C GLY A 110 -7.53 8.41 1.83
N LYS A 111 -7.04 9.66 1.75
CA LYS A 111 -6.41 10.23 0.55
C LYS A 111 -4.90 10.09 0.66
N GLU A 112 -4.28 9.56 -0.39
CA GLU A 112 -2.83 9.37 -0.47
C GLU A 112 -2.15 10.53 -1.20
N LYS A 113 -1.00 10.95 -0.67
CA LYS A 113 -0.06 11.86 -1.31
C LYS A 113 1.31 11.20 -1.26
N GLN A 114 1.83 10.81 -2.42
CA GLN A 114 3.17 10.24 -2.54
C GLN A 114 4.20 11.36 -2.66
N ILE A 115 5.29 11.25 -1.91
CA ILE A 115 6.42 12.18 -1.97
C ILE A 115 7.66 11.35 -2.25
N ASN A 116 8.19 11.49 -3.47
CA ASN A 116 9.39 10.81 -3.88
C ASN A 116 10.62 11.54 -3.32
N LEU A 117 11.39 10.85 -2.48
CA LEU A 117 12.61 11.34 -1.84
C LEU A 117 13.87 10.69 -2.42
N THR A 118 13.76 9.95 -3.52
CA THR A 118 14.82 9.13 -4.09
C THR A 118 16.06 9.96 -4.46
N GLU A 119 15.88 11.12 -5.09
CA GLU A 119 17.00 12.00 -5.45
C GLU A 119 17.79 12.45 -4.22
N PHE A 120 17.08 12.98 -3.21
CA PHE A 120 17.67 13.31 -1.91
C PHE A 120 18.39 12.12 -1.29
N ALA A 121 17.74 10.95 -1.30
CA ALA A 121 18.27 9.75 -0.68
C ALA A 121 19.58 9.31 -1.33
N PHE A 122 19.69 9.40 -2.65
CA PHE A 122 20.93 9.09 -3.36
C PHE A 122 22.03 10.13 -3.14
N MET A 123 21.68 11.42 -3.10
CA MET A 123 22.68 12.48 -2.86
C MET A 123 23.30 12.38 -1.48
N ASN A 124 22.48 12.11 -0.46
CA ASN A 124 22.91 12.17 0.94
C ASN A 124 23.04 10.78 1.59
N GLY A 125 22.76 9.70 0.87
CA GLY A 125 22.62 8.35 1.43
C GLY A 125 23.84 7.82 2.18
N ASN A 126 25.04 8.31 1.87
CA ASN A 126 26.28 7.92 2.55
C ASN A 126 26.69 8.87 3.70
N ASP A 127 25.97 9.98 3.91
CA ASP A 127 26.18 10.93 5.00
C ASP A 127 25.03 10.79 6.00
N GLN A 128 25.26 10.02 7.07
CA GLN A 128 24.23 9.71 8.05
C GLN A 128 23.67 10.98 8.72
N ASP A 129 24.50 11.99 9.01
CA ASP A 129 24.07 13.18 9.74
C ASP A 129 23.19 14.07 8.88
N VAL A 130 23.64 14.36 7.64
CA VAL A 130 22.87 15.15 6.66
C VAL A 130 21.57 14.42 6.31
N PHE A 131 21.65 13.12 6.00
CA PHE A 131 20.49 12.32 5.65
C PHE A 131 19.46 12.32 6.78
N SER A 132 19.89 12.03 8.01
CA SER A 132 18.97 11.90 9.15
C SER A 132 18.30 13.23 9.48
N LYS A 133 19.05 14.33 9.41
CA LYS A 133 18.50 15.67 9.64
C LYS A 133 17.42 15.99 8.61
N GLU A 134 17.72 15.84 7.33
CA GLU A 134 16.78 16.19 6.26
C GLU A 134 15.56 15.28 6.22
N LEU A 135 15.74 13.96 6.38
CA LEU A 135 14.61 13.02 6.42
C LEU A 135 13.69 13.32 7.61
N LYS A 136 14.27 13.61 8.79
CA LYS A 136 13.51 14.07 9.96
C LYS A 136 12.71 15.33 9.65
N ASP A 137 13.31 16.33 9.02
CA ASP A 137 12.64 17.60 8.70
C ASP A 137 11.48 17.38 7.71
N LYS A 138 11.66 16.52 6.70
CA LYS A 138 10.62 16.14 5.73
C LYS A 138 9.45 15.39 6.41
N ILE A 139 9.75 14.39 7.25
CA ILE A 139 8.71 13.63 7.98
C ILE A 139 7.95 14.54 8.96
N ASN A 140 8.65 15.41 9.70
CA ASN A 140 8.00 16.36 10.61
C ASN A 140 7.07 17.33 9.89
N THR A 141 7.43 17.73 8.66
CA THR A 141 6.58 18.59 7.83
C THR A 141 5.27 17.88 7.51
N GLU A 142 5.34 16.64 7.02
CA GLU A 142 4.14 15.89 6.66
C GLU A 142 3.33 15.44 7.88
N LEU A 143 3.96 15.14 9.02
CA LEU A 143 3.26 14.80 10.28
C LEU A 143 2.31 15.90 10.75
N LYS A 144 2.66 17.18 10.49
CA LYS A 144 1.80 18.34 10.81
C LYS A 144 0.58 18.43 9.91
N THR A 145 0.60 17.73 8.77
CA THR A 145 -0.51 17.73 7.81
C THR A 145 -1.52 16.64 8.08
N LEU A 146 -1.18 15.60 8.86
CA LEU A 146 -2.04 14.45 9.16
C LEU A 146 -3.34 14.84 9.87
#